data_AF-A0A7C1IR63-F1
#
_entry.id   AF-A0A7C1IR63-F1
#
_cell.length_a   1.000
_cell.length_b   1.000
_cell.length_c   1.000
_cell.angle_alpha   90.00
_cell.angle_beta   90.00
_cell.angle_gamma   90.00
#
_symmetry.space_group_name_H-M   'P 1'
#
loop_
_entity.id
_entity.type
_entity.pdbx_description
1 polymer ?
#
loop_
_entity_poly.entity_id
_entity_poly.type
_entity_poly.pdbx_seq_one_letter_code
_entity_poly.pdbx_strand_id
1 'polypeptide(L)'
;MSKPKIEILGAYKLEFTDQQIKQFIEDSFGDVLDENQKQEMLTAKQDELASVVAFDVRVSNADGKFDIGGFTQSDSDQVAYDEVYLSSDGRSKEPGSRPKDPANFRVYFFLHFVDNQKPLLSSYGELSIPELKSLPEYLRNLHPFTPVD
;
A
#
# COMPACT_ATOMS: atom_id res chain seq x y z
N MET A 1 -13.49 -2.46 28.48
CA MET A 1 -13.16 -1.95 27.13
C MET A 1 -12.92 -3.14 26.22
N SER A 2 -13.40 -3.09 24.98
CA SER A 2 -13.13 -4.15 24.00
C SER A 2 -11.67 -4.13 23.57
N LYS A 3 -11.08 -5.29 23.26
CA LYS A 3 -9.68 -5.41 22.82
C LYS A 3 -9.49 -4.77 21.44
N PRO A 4 -8.39 -4.04 21.18
CA PRO A 4 -8.05 -3.58 19.85
C PRO A 4 -7.96 -4.74 18.85
N LYS A 5 -8.42 -4.50 17.62
CA LYS A 5 -8.45 -5.49 16.55
C LYS A 5 -8.11 -4.84 15.22
N ILE A 6 -7.31 -5.53 14.42
CA ILE A 6 -7.07 -5.22 13.00
C ILE A 6 -7.62 -6.36 12.15
N GLU A 7 -8.26 -6.02 11.04
CA GLU A 7 -8.76 -6.94 10.02
C GLU A 7 -8.32 -6.45 8.64
N ILE A 8 -7.61 -7.31 7.89
CA ILE A 8 -7.27 -7.04 6.49
C ILE A 8 -8.49 -7.42 5.65
N LEU A 9 -9.17 -6.43 5.10
CA LEU A 9 -10.33 -6.60 4.23
C LEU A 9 -9.92 -7.00 2.81
N GLY A 10 -8.73 -6.57 2.38
CA GLY A 10 -8.15 -6.95 1.11
C GLY A 10 -6.66 -6.65 1.01
N ALA A 11 -5.97 -7.45 0.21
CA ALA A 11 -4.60 -7.25 -0.21
C ALA A 11 -4.55 -7.39 -1.73
N TYR A 12 -3.99 -6.40 -2.41
CA TYR A 12 -4.15 -6.24 -3.86
C TYR A 12 -2.83 -6.05 -4.57
N LYS A 13 -2.63 -6.79 -5.67
CA LYS A 13 -1.54 -6.53 -6.61
C LYS A 13 -1.85 -5.28 -7.42
N LEU A 14 -0.82 -4.47 -7.63
CA LEU A 14 -0.84 -3.44 -8.64
C LEU A 14 -0.45 -4.03 -10.00
N GLU A 15 -1.18 -3.62 -11.02
CA GLU A 15 -0.91 -4.01 -12.41
C GLU A 15 -0.61 -2.73 -13.19
N PHE A 16 0.59 -2.70 -13.76
CA PHE A 16 1.11 -1.64 -14.62
C PHE A 16 1.51 -2.24 -15.95
N THR A 17 1.25 -1.52 -17.04
CA THR A 17 1.75 -1.90 -18.36
C THR A 17 3.17 -1.38 -18.55
N ASP A 18 3.96 -2.04 -19.39
CA ASP A 18 5.28 -1.56 -19.79
C ASP A 18 5.24 -0.11 -20.31
N GLN A 19 4.15 0.27 -20.99
CA GLN A 19 3.97 1.64 -21.47
C GLN A 19 3.83 2.64 -20.32
N GLN A 20 3.09 2.29 -19.26
CA GLN A 20 2.96 3.16 -18.09
C GLN A 20 4.30 3.32 -17.37
N ILE A 21 5.07 2.24 -17.24
CA ILE A 21 6.39 2.28 -16.59
C ILE A 21 7.38 3.07 -17.45
N LYS A 22 7.41 2.85 -18.78
CA LYS A 22 8.22 3.63 -19.71
C LYS A 22 7.88 5.11 -19.67
N GLN A 23 6.60 5.47 -19.60
CA GLN A 23 6.19 6.86 -19.50
C GLN A 23 6.69 7.50 -18.20
N PHE A 24 6.58 6.81 -17.06
CA PHE A 24 7.13 7.27 -15.79
C PHE A 24 8.66 7.50 -15.89
N ILE A 25 9.38 6.55 -16.46
CA ILE A 25 10.83 6.66 -16.68
C ILE A 25 11.17 7.89 -17.53
N GLU A 26 10.42 8.11 -18.61
CA GLU A 26 10.63 9.25 -19.49
C GLU A 26 10.33 10.58 -18.78
N ASP A 27 9.21 10.66 -18.04
CA ASP A 27 8.78 11.86 -17.33
C ASP A 27 9.76 12.25 -16.21
N SER A 28 10.35 11.26 -15.52
CA SER A 28 11.27 11.49 -14.40
C SER A 28 12.74 11.66 -14.85
N PHE A 29 13.18 10.95 -15.90
CA PHE A 29 14.60 10.78 -16.23
C PHE A 29 14.93 10.87 -17.73
N GLY A 30 13.98 11.23 -18.59
CA GLY A 30 14.11 11.15 -20.06
C GLY A 30 15.32 11.91 -20.64
N ASP A 31 15.68 13.05 -20.04
CA ASP A 31 16.81 13.89 -20.45
C ASP A 31 18.16 13.45 -19.86
N VAL A 32 18.16 12.53 -18.89
CA VAL A 32 19.34 12.14 -18.11
C VAL A 32 19.90 10.80 -18.55
N LEU A 33 19.04 9.88 -18.99
CA LEU A 33 19.41 8.50 -19.29
C LEU A 33 19.47 8.23 -20.79
N ASP A 34 20.43 7.41 -21.20
CA ASP A 34 20.43 6.82 -22.54
C ASP A 34 19.47 5.62 -22.66
N GLU A 35 19.28 5.13 -23.89
CA GLU A 35 18.32 4.04 -24.16
C GLU A 35 18.65 2.72 -23.43
N ASN A 36 19.93 2.40 -23.22
CA ASN A 36 20.30 1.18 -22.50
C ASN A 36 19.96 1.34 -21.01
N GLN A 37 20.27 2.49 -20.43
CA GLN A 37 19.94 2.82 -19.05
C GLN A 37 18.43 2.85 -18.82
N LYS A 38 17.64 3.39 -19.77
CA LYS A 38 16.17 3.33 -19.72
C LYS A 38 15.66 1.89 -19.71
N GLN A 39 16.26 1.00 -20.50
CA GLN A 39 15.84 -0.41 -20.55
C GLN A 39 16.22 -1.20 -19.27
N GLU A 40 17.37 -0.91 -18.67
CA GLU A 40 17.76 -1.46 -17.37
C GLU A 40 16.80 -0.98 -16.27
N MET A 41 16.49 0.32 -16.25
CA MET A 41 15.57 0.90 -15.29
C MET A 41 14.14 0.39 -15.44
N LEU A 42 13.70 0.10 -16.68
CA LEU A 42 12.40 -0.55 -16.92
C LEU A 42 12.30 -1.90 -16.22
N THR A 43 13.33 -2.75 -16.37
CA THR A 43 13.37 -4.05 -15.71
C THR A 43 13.34 -3.90 -14.19
N ALA A 44 14.18 -2.99 -13.65
CA ALA A 44 14.23 -2.75 -12.21
C ALA A 44 12.89 -2.23 -11.65
N LYS A 45 12.24 -1.29 -12.34
CA LYS A 45 10.94 -0.74 -11.94
C LYS A 45 9.81 -1.75 -12.10
N GLN A 46 9.86 -2.65 -13.08
CA GLN A 46 8.90 -3.76 -13.18
C GLN A 46 8.95 -4.65 -11.93
N ASP A 47 10.15 -5.05 -11.51
CA ASP A 47 10.32 -5.90 -10.32
C ASP A 47 9.90 -5.16 -9.04
N GLU A 48 10.27 -3.89 -8.91
CA GLU A 48 9.86 -3.03 -7.79
C GLU A 48 8.34 -2.92 -7.70
N LEU A 49 7.67 -2.51 -8.79
CA LEU A 49 6.22 -2.30 -8.82
C LEU A 49 5.43 -3.59 -8.67
N ALA A 50 5.94 -4.72 -9.18
CA ALA A 50 5.33 -6.03 -9.00
C ALA A 50 5.33 -6.49 -7.53
N SER A 51 6.25 -5.94 -6.72
CA SER A 51 6.36 -6.22 -5.30
C SER A 51 5.44 -5.37 -4.41
N VAL A 52 4.83 -4.32 -4.98
CA VAL A 52 3.94 -3.41 -4.24
C VAL A 52 2.58 -4.06 -4.05
N VAL A 53 2.11 -4.05 -2.80
CA VAL A 53 0.77 -4.53 -2.44
C VAL A 53 -0.01 -3.39 -1.80
N ALA A 54 -1.24 -3.19 -2.25
CA ALA A 54 -2.18 -2.30 -1.61
C ALA A 54 -3.00 -3.05 -0.55
N PHE A 55 -3.11 -2.47 0.64
CA PHE A 55 -3.85 -3.05 1.76
C PHE A 55 -5.06 -2.21 2.10
N ASP A 56 -6.20 -2.87 2.29
CA ASP A 56 -7.42 -2.28 2.81
C ASP A 56 -7.71 -2.89 4.18
N VAL A 57 -7.67 -2.05 5.22
CA VAL A 57 -7.61 -2.49 6.61
C VAL A 57 -8.67 -1.81 7.45
N ARG A 58 -9.38 -2.61 8.25
CA ARG A 58 -10.28 -2.12 9.30
C ARG A 58 -9.60 -2.24 10.66
N VAL A 59 -9.62 -1.13 11.40
CA VAL A 59 -9.15 -1.04 12.78
C VAL A 59 -10.36 -0.81 13.69
N SER A 60 -10.42 -1.52 14.81
CA SER A 60 -11.52 -1.41 15.77
C SER A 60 -11.00 -1.38 17.19
N ASN A 61 -11.59 -0.54 18.03
CA ASN A 61 -11.16 -0.27 19.40
C ASN A 61 -9.66 0.08 19.50
N ALA A 62 -9.13 0.85 18.55
CA ALA A 62 -7.76 1.34 18.61
C ALA A 62 -7.54 2.13 19.91
N ASP A 63 -6.35 1.94 20.48
CA ASP A 63 -5.85 2.66 21.64
C ASP A 63 -4.61 3.47 21.25
N GLY A 64 -4.00 4.16 22.22
CA GLY A 64 -2.82 5.00 21.98
C GLY A 64 -1.56 4.25 21.53
N LYS A 65 -1.62 2.91 21.35
CA LYS A 65 -0.52 2.11 20.80
C LYS A 65 -0.65 1.89 19.29
N PHE A 66 -1.80 2.19 18.69
CA PHE A 66 -1.96 2.05 17.26
C PHE A 66 -0.96 2.96 16.53
N ASP A 67 -0.22 2.38 15.60
CA ASP A 67 0.73 3.07 14.74
C ASP A 67 0.61 2.49 13.33
N ILE A 68 0.32 3.35 12.36
CA ILE A 68 0.25 2.97 10.95
C ILE A 68 1.65 2.59 10.41
N GLY A 69 2.71 3.20 10.95
CA GLY A 69 4.09 2.82 10.66
C GLY A 69 4.48 1.45 11.22
N GLY A 70 3.63 0.88 12.10
CA GLY A 70 3.82 -0.46 12.63
C GLY A 70 3.49 -1.58 11.63
N PHE A 71 2.88 -1.26 10.48
CA PHE A 71 2.65 -2.23 9.41
C PHE A 71 3.95 -2.50 8.62
N THR A 72 4.54 -3.67 8.83
CA THR A 72 5.83 -4.06 8.23
C THR A 72 6.01 -5.59 8.15
N GLN A 73 7.15 -6.10 7.71
CA GLN A 73 7.54 -7.51 7.80
C GLN A 73 8.89 -7.66 8.52
N SER A 74 9.14 -8.79 9.18
CA SER A 74 10.27 -8.99 10.11
C SER A 74 11.67 -8.71 9.53
N ASP A 75 11.83 -8.78 8.21
CA ASP A 75 13.09 -8.58 7.49
C ASP A 75 13.00 -7.41 6.49
N SER A 76 12.04 -6.50 6.69
CA SER A 76 11.79 -5.36 5.81
C SER A 76 11.89 -4.06 6.59
N ASP A 77 12.49 -3.04 5.99
CA ASP A 77 12.47 -1.67 6.47
C ASP A 77 11.25 -0.88 5.93
N GLN A 78 10.44 -1.53 5.08
CA GLN A 78 9.27 -0.93 4.48
C GLN A 78 8.15 -0.79 5.52
N VAL A 79 7.47 0.35 5.45
CA VAL A 79 6.31 0.70 6.25
C VAL A 79 5.17 1.14 5.34
N ALA A 80 3.97 1.27 5.89
CA ALA A 80 2.82 1.80 5.16
C ALA A 80 3.17 3.13 4.46
N TYR A 81 2.89 3.19 3.16
CA TYR A 81 3.16 4.32 2.27
C TYR A 81 1.84 4.88 1.72
N ASP A 82 1.77 6.21 1.63
CA ASP A 82 0.63 6.98 1.10
C ASP A 82 -0.69 6.54 1.72
N GLU A 83 -0.77 6.58 3.06
CA GLU A 83 -1.97 6.15 3.77
C GLU A 83 -3.13 7.14 3.63
N VAL A 84 -4.33 6.59 3.43
CA VAL A 84 -5.58 7.36 3.44
C VAL A 84 -6.63 6.69 4.29
N TYR A 85 -7.37 7.51 5.04
CA TYR A 85 -8.54 7.04 5.79
C TYR A 85 -9.75 6.99 4.87
N LEU A 86 -10.53 5.92 5.00
CA LEU A 86 -11.71 5.67 4.17
C LEU A 86 -12.98 5.69 5.02
N SER A 87 -14.12 5.96 4.38
CA SER A 87 -15.43 5.67 4.95
C SER A 87 -15.56 4.19 5.35
N SER A 88 -16.47 3.88 6.27
CA SER A 88 -16.66 2.52 6.79
C SER A 88 -16.93 1.47 5.69
N ASP A 89 -17.59 1.87 4.61
CA ASP A 89 -17.86 1.08 3.40
C ASP A 89 -16.70 1.02 2.40
N GLY A 90 -15.66 1.85 2.57
CA GLY A 90 -14.48 1.92 1.71
C GLY A 90 -14.69 2.59 0.36
N ARG A 91 -15.80 3.32 0.18
CA ARG A 91 -16.17 3.93 -1.10
C ARG A 91 -15.74 5.39 -1.26
N SER A 92 -15.31 6.04 -0.18
CA SER A 92 -14.87 7.43 -0.18
C SER A 92 -13.71 7.66 0.78
N LYS A 93 -12.90 8.69 0.50
CA LYS A 93 -11.85 9.15 1.42
C LYS A 93 -12.48 9.99 2.53
N GLU A 94 -11.99 9.82 3.74
CA GLU A 94 -12.26 10.78 4.79
C GLU A 94 -11.47 12.07 4.54
N PRO A 95 -12.03 13.25 4.87
CA PRO A 95 -11.28 14.50 4.83
C PRO A 95 -10.22 14.55 5.93
N GLY A 96 -8.99 14.91 5.57
CA GLY A 96 -7.88 15.16 6.48
C GLY A 96 -6.89 14.00 6.59
N SER A 97 -5.84 14.22 7.39
CA SER A 97 -4.74 13.26 7.61
C SER A 97 -4.92 12.38 8.86
N ARG A 98 -6.14 12.34 9.42
CA ARG A 98 -6.48 11.58 10.63
C ARG A 98 -7.88 10.99 10.48
N PRO A 99 -8.17 9.83 11.10
CA PRO A 99 -9.49 9.24 11.04
C PRO A 99 -10.49 10.10 11.83
N LYS A 100 -11.73 10.15 11.35
CA LYS A 100 -12.84 10.83 12.05
C LYS A 100 -13.15 10.20 13.42
N ASP A 101 -13.11 8.87 13.50
CA ASP A 101 -13.17 8.10 14.75
C ASP A 101 -11.81 7.43 14.99
N PRO A 102 -10.97 7.98 15.89
CA PRO A 102 -9.67 7.40 16.22
C PRO A 102 -9.71 5.99 16.80
N ALA A 103 -10.87 5.53 17.30
CA ALA A 103 -11.02 4.18 17.81
C ALA A 103 -11.47 3.18 16.74
N ASN A 104 -12.21 3.61 15.72
CA ASN A 104 -12.76 2.74 14.68
C ASN A 104 -12.69 3.39 13.31
N PHE A 105 -11.79 2.91 12.47
CA PHE A 105 -11.57 3.49 11.16
C PHE A 105 -11.15 2.43 10.14
N ARG A 106 -11.22 2.83 8.87
CA ARG A 106 -10.71 2.05 7.76
C ARG A 106 -9.57 2.84 7.13
N VAL A 107 -8.48 2.17 6.83
CA VAL A 107 -7.29 2.77 6.22
C VAL A 107 -6.88 1.95 5.02
N TYR A 108 -6.44 2.64 3.99
CA TYR A 108 -5.89 2.07 2.78
C TYR A 108 -4.50 2.64 2.54
N PHE A 109 -3.53 1.78 2.24
CA PHE A 109 -2.13 2.15 2.08
C PHE A 109 -1.42 1.16 1.17
N PHE A 110 -0.19 1.48 0.76
CA PHE A 110 0.67 0.60 -0.02
C PHE A 110 1.86 0.14 0.81
N LEU A 111 2.40 -1.03 0.50
CA LEU A 111 3.65 -1.52 1.07
C LEU A 111 4.50 -2.11 -0.06
N HIS A 112 5.77 -1.73 -0.10
CA HIS A 112 6.73 -2.21 -1.09
C HIS A 112 7.38 -3.52 -0.64
N PHE A 113 7.88 -4.30 -1.59
CA PHE A 113 8.66 -5.53 -1.34
C PHE A 113 7.96 -6.57 -0.46
N VAL A 114 6.64 -6.72 -0.62
CA VAL A 114 5.85 -7.63 0.23
C VAL A 114 6.07 -9.09 -0.15
N ASP A 115 6.50 -9.89 0.84
CA ASP A 115 6.49 -11.34 0.76
C ASP A 115 5.15 -11.90 1.27
N ASN A 116 4.31 -12.38 0.37
CA ASN A 116 2.98 -12.90 0.69
C ASN A 116 2.99 -14.22 1.48
N GLN A 117 4.15 -14.86 1.66
CA GLN A 117 4.29 -16.04 2.51
C GLN A 117 4.60 -15.68 3.97
N LYS A 118 4.88 -14.42 4.27
CA LYS A 118 5.16 -13.91 5.61
C LYS A 118 3.98 -13.11 6.16
N PRO A 119 3.74 -13.13 7.48
CA PRO A 119 2.73 -12.28 8.08
C PRO A 119 3.10 -10.80 7.95
N LEU A 120 2.08 -9.95 8.01
CA LEU A 120 2.24 -8.52 8.24
C LEU A 120 2.29 -8.28 9.75
N LEU A 121 3.27 -7.54 10.23
CA LEU A 121 3.35 -7.08 11.61
C LEU A 121 2.46 -5.85 11.79
N SER A 122 2.01 -5.62 13.02
CA SER A 122 1.25 -4.42 13.41
C SER A 122 1.48 -4.12 14.89
N SER A 123 1.01 -2.97 15.37
CA SER A 123 1.03 -2.64 16.80
C SER A 123 0.29 -3.64 17.69
N TYR A 124 -0.54 -4.52 17.13
CA TYR A 124 -1.33 -5.51 17.87
C TYR A 124 -0.93 -6.96 17.60
N GLY A 125 0.19 -7.18 16.89
CA GLY A 125 0.75 -8.48 16.57
C GLY A 125 0.69 -8.82 15.09
N GLU A 126 0.87 -10.10 14.79
CA GLU A 126 0.92 -10.63 13.43
C GLU A 126 -0.47 -10.75 12.79
N LEU A 127 -0.52 -10.47 11.49
CA LEU A 127 -1.70 -10.54 10.65
C LEU A 127 -1.37 -11.40 9.43
N SER A 128 -2.13 -12.47 9.21
CA SER A 128 -2.01 -13.25 7.99
C SER A 128 -2.49 -12.42 6.80
N ILE A 129 -1.67 -12.34 5.76
CA ILE A 129 -2.02 -11.68 4.50
C ILE A 129 -3.00 -12.60 3.74
N PRO A 130 -4.19 -12.13 3.36
CA PRO A 130 -5.10 -12.92 2.54
C PRO A 130 -4.52 -13.12 1.13
N GLU A 131 -5.09 -14.06 0.37
CA GLU A 131 -4.71 -14.23 -1.03
C GLU A 131 -4.81 -12.90 -1.80
N LEU A 132 -3.73 -12.57 -2.51
CA LEU A 132 -3.67 -11.34 -3.29
C LEU A 132 -4.63 -11.38 -4.47
N LYS A 133 -5.37 -10.28 -4.66
CA LYS A 133 -6.33 -10.10 -5.75
C LYS A 133 -5.90 -8.93 -6.65
N SER A 134 -6.45 -8.82 -7.86
CA SER A 134 -6.27 -7.60 -8.65
C SER A 134 -6.94 -6.41 -7.96
N LEU A 135 -6.28 -5.24 -7.97
CA LEU A 135 -6.82 -4.03 -7.37
C LEU A 135 -8.16 -3.63 -8.02
N PRO A 136 -9.26 -3.54 -7.25
CA PRO A 136 -10.54 -3.11 -7.78
C PRO A 136 -10.48 -1.70 -8.37
N GLU A 137 -11.14 -1.50 -9.52
CA GLU A 137 -11.14 -0.23 -10.24
C GLU A 137 -11.58 0.96 -9.37
N TYR A 138 -12.57 0.76 -8.50
CA TYR A 138 -13.02 1.82 -7.61
C TYR A 138 -11.96 2.25 -6.59
N LEU A 139 -11.14 1.33 -6.07
CA LEU A 139 -10.02 1.69 -5.17
C LEU A 139 -8.89 2.34 -5.95
N ARG A 140 -8.58 1.82 -7.14
CA ARG A 140 -7.61 2.43 -8.06
C ARG A 140 -7.95 3.88 -8.38
N ASN A 141 -9.21 4.19 -8.62
CA ASN A 141 -9.68 5.55 -8.91
C ASN A 141 -9.77 6.41 -7.63
N LEU A 142 -10.09 5.80 -6.49
CA LEU A 142 -10.20 6.51 -5.22
C LEU A 142 -8.83 6.98 -4.72
N HIS A 143 -7.82 6.11 -4.79
CA HIS A 143 -6.45 6.43 -4.44
C HIS A 143 -5.48 5.66 -5.34
N PRO A 144 -5.05 6.27 -6.46
CA PRO A 144 -4.06 5.66 -7.33
C PRO A 144 -2.70 5.62 -6.62
N PHE A 145 -1.95 4.56 -6.87
CA PHE A 145 -0.56 4.49 -6.45
C PHE A 145 0.28 5.51 -7.22
N THR A 146 1.15 6.21 -6.49
CA THR A 146 2.16 7.09 -7.08
C THR A 146 3.52 6.44 -6.86
N PRO A 147 4.23 6.03 -7.93
CA PRO A 147 5.59 5.52 -7.79
C PRO A 147 6.50 6.55 -7.14
N VAL A 148 7.41 6.07 -6.29
CA VAL A 148 8.46 6.87 -5.66
C VAL A 148 9.82 6.40 -6.16
N ASP A 149 10.79 7.31 -6.12
CA ASP A 149 12.19 7.10 -6.48
C ASP A 149 13.08 7.05 -5.23
#